data_AF-A0AAU5QTX6-F1
#
_entry.id   AF-A0AAU5QTX6-F1
#
_cell.length_a   1.000
_cell.length_b   1.000
_cell.length_c   1.000
_cell.angle_alpha   90.00
_cell.angle_beta   90.00
_cell.angle_gamma   90.00
#
_symmetry.space_group_name_H-M   'P 1'
#
loop_
_entity.id
_entity.type
_entity.pdbx_description
1 polymer ?
#
loop_
_entity_poly.entity_id
_entity_poly.type
_entity_poly.pdbx_seq_one_letter_code
_entity_poly.pdbx_strand_id
1 'polypeptide(L)'
;MPAQRDRTMPPTRTSTNRRLGLTATTFGVLRRHRGTLAGAALRVAGLCGLAGLLMTAAIFALAWPVFTRMRNQRIWYHHVEDPYLHDSTGLVLVALCTLPLFLLLLGIGSAALQTVCSRAVASGAQALSGGDRSRAAAPARLRPVLAVYTLRGLIVWPFPLLVGVVANSLTGTQLDTPEPLERGSWPHTLVEASPAVAMVAAVLLRLALALAPAAAADGLGPRAALRRSWSLTWTRAGGVRVLALALPLAALTAGVLRLVVQLALPLRPLVRSLLEQATGNFFAAYYAGILAPVIVGILVTAAATLPLTFTAFATLHDRLRSPRTAS
;
A
#
# COMPACT_ATOMS: atom_id res chain seq x y z
N MET A 1 74.29 4.76 7.33
CA MET A 1 73.27 3.90 7.98
C MET A 1 72.13 4.79 8.47
N PRO A 2 70.86 4.41 8.24
CA PRO A 2 69.70 5.29 8.39
C PRO A 2 68.88 5.04 9.67
N ALA A 3 68.17 6.05 10.18
CA ALA A 3 66.97 5.96 11.03
C ALA A 3 66.43 7.39 11.22
N GLN A 4 65.14 7.73 11.25
CA GLN A 4 63.89 7.03 10.99
C GLN A 4 62.83 8.15 10.91
N ARG A 5 62.08 8.22 9.81
CA ARG A 5 60.97 9.18 9.64
C ARG A 5 59.84 8.79 10.58
N ASP A 6 59.56 9.62 11.57
CA ASP A 6 58.34 9.49 12.37
C ASP A 6 57.19 10.20 11.63
N ARG A 7 56.46 9.43 10.82
CA ARG A 7 55.18 9.85 10.25
C ARG A 7 54.09 9.37 11.21
N THR A 8 53.58 10.28 12.02
CA THR A 8 52.31 10.13 12.72
C THR A 8 51.19 9.89 11.71
N MET A 9 50.78 8.63 11.53
CA MET A 9 49.54 8.27 10.86
C MET A 9 48.35 8.78 11.69
N PRO A 10 47.32 9.39 11.07
CA PRO A 10 46.04 9.58 11.73
C PRO A 10 45.33 8.22 11.87
N PRO A 11 44.51 8.01 12.92
CA PRO A 11 43.86 6.73 13.15
C PRO A 11 42.95 6.38 11.97
N THR A 12 43.23 5.22 11.39
CA THR A 12 42.36 4.49 10.47
C THR A 12 41.00 4.31 11.14
N ARG A 13 40.03 5.15 10.77
CA ARG A 13 38.60 4.86 10.96
C ARG A 13 38.26 3.62 10.14
N THR A 14 38.53 2.47 10.72
CA THR A 14 38.17 1.14 10.25
C THR A 14 36.66 1.09 10.03
N SER A 15 36.25 1.09 8.75
CA SER A 15 35.36 0.13 8.05
C SER A 15 34.28 -0.70 8.78
N THR A 16 34.02 -0.50 10.07
CA THR A 16 33.13 -1.33 10.90
C THR A 16 31.65 -1.09 10.58
N ASN A 17 31.27 0.08 10.08
CA ASN A 17 29.87 0.37 9.76
C ASN A 17 29.33 -0.24 8.45
N ARG A 18 30.19 -0.79 7.58
CA ARG A 18 29.75 -1.45 6.33
C ARG A 18 29.30 -2.91 6.50
N ARG A 19 29.55 -3.53 7.68
CA ARG A 19 29.15 -4.92 7.99
C ARG A 19 27.83 -5.05 8.73
N LEU A 20 27.16 -3.96 9.10
CA LEU A 20 25.85 -4.03 9.75
C LEU A 20 24.84 -4.68 8.79
N GLY A 21 24.08 -5.66 9.29
CA GLY A 21 22.99 -6.30 8.54
C GLY A 21 21.94 -5.27 8.09
N LEU A 22 21.16 -5.61 7.04
CA LEU A 22 20.10 -4.74 6.50
C LEU A 22 19.09 -4.32 7.57
N THR A 23 18.77 -5.25 8.46
CA THR A 23 17.94 -5.04 9.65
C THR A 23 18.59 -4.02 10.59
N ALA A 24 19.85 -4.21 10.96
CA ALA A 24 20.58 -3.33 11.87
C ALA A 24 20.68 -1.88 11.34
N THR A 25 20.90 -1.68 10.03
CA THR A 25 20.87 -0.32 9.46
C THR A 25 19.48 0.28 9.42
N THR A 26 18.46 -0.52 9.13
CA THR A 26 17.06 -0.04 9.11
C THR A 26 16.64 0.39 10.52
N PHE A 27 16.91 -0.43 11.52
CA PHE A 27 16.67 -0.10 12.93
C PHE A 27 17.53 1.07 13.41
N GLY A 28 18.78 1.19 12.94
CA GLY A 28 19.63 2.34 13.24
C GLY A 28 19.05 3.66 12.74
N VAL A 29 18.55 3.69 11.50
CA VAL A 29 17.87 4.86 10.93
C VAL A 29 16.57 5.15 11.68
N LEU A 30 15.75 4.13 11.92
CA LEU A 30 14.49 4.27 12.68
C LEU A 30 14.72 4.79 14.09
N ARG A 31 15.74 4.31 14.79
CA ARG A 31 16.07 4.76 16.16
C ARG A 31 16.58 6.19 16.16
N ARG A 32 17.46 6.56 15.22
CA ARG A 32 18.03 7.91 15.11
C ARG A 32 16.98 8.96 14.74
N HIS A 33 16.03 8.60 13.88
CA HIS A 33 14.97 9.50 13.40
C HIS A 33 13.58 9.15 13.97
N ARG A 34 13.52 8.48 15.13
CA ARG A 34 12.28 7.93 15.70
C ARG A 34 11.20 9.00 15.86
N GLY A 35 11.53 10.14 16.48
CA GLY A 35 10.57 11.21 16.73
C GLY A 35 10.06 11.85 15.44
N THR A 36 10.95 12.11 14.48
CA THR A 36 10.59 12.72 13.20
C THR A 36 9.77 11.78 12.30
N LEU A 37 10.13 10.49 12.26
CA LEU A 37 9.42 9.49 11.46
C LEU A 37 8.08 9.12 12.07
N ALA A 38 8.00 8.91 13.38
CA ALA A 38 6.74 8.65 14.07
C ALA A 38 5.81 9.87 13.99
N GLY A 39 6.35 11.09 14.18
CA GLY A 39 5.57 12.32 14.03
C GLY A 39 5.04 12.52 12.60
N ALA A 40 5.86 12.27 11.58
CA ALA A 40 5.42 12.33 10.18
C ALA A 40 4.39 11.23 9.85
N ALA A 41 4.60 10.00 10.33
CA ALA A 41 3.65 8.89 10.19
C ALA A 41 2.30 9.22 10.82
N LEU A 42 2.30 9.71 12.06
CA LEU A 42 1.07 10.09 12.76
C LEU A 42 0.38 11.27 12.06
N ARG A 43 1.13 12.28 11.61
CA ARG A 43 0.56 13.43 10.88
C ARG A 43 -0.03 13.03 9.54
N VAL A 44 0.69 12.23 8.73
CA VAL A 44 0.17 11.78 7.43
C VAL A 44 -1.01 10.84 7.62
N ALA A 45 -0.92 9.86 8.53
CA ALA A 45 -2.03 8.96 8.84
C ALA A 45 -3.23 9.73 9.41
N GLY A 46 -2.99 10.73 10.27
CA GLY A 46 -4.02 11.60 10.84
C GLY A 46 -4.69 12.48 9.79
N LEU A 47 -3.93 13.13 8.91
CA LEU A 47 -4.47 13.94 7.81
C LEU A 47 -5.20 13.09 6.78
N CYS A 48 -4.64 11.94 6.39
CA CYS A 48 -5.32 10.98 5.52
C CYS A 48 -6.58 10.42 6.18
N GLY A 49 -6.52 10.13 7.49
CA GLY A 49 -7.67 9.70 8.26
C GLY A 49 -8.77 10.75 8.31
N LEU A 50 -8.42 12.01 8.59
CA LEU A 50 -9.36 13.14 8.61
C LEU A 50 -9.98 13.39 7.23
N ALA A 51 -9.16 13.45 6.18
CA ALA A 51 -9.65 13.60 4.81
C ALA A 51 -10.53 12.40 4.40
N GLY A 52 -10.14 11.19 4.78
CA GLY A 52 -10.91 9.96 4.57
C GLY A 52 -12.26 9.99 5.29
N LEU A 53 -12.30 10.44 6.53
CA LEU A 53 -13.53 10.62 7.31
C LEU A 53 -14.45 11.68 6.69
N LEU A 54 -13.90 12.85 6.30
CA LEU A 54 -14.66 13.90 5.63
C LEU A 54 -15.24 13.42 4.30
N MET A 55 -14.44 12.74 3.47
CA MET A 55 -14.92 12.14 2.24
C MET A 55 -16.00 11.10 2.52
N THR A 56 -15.81 10.21 3.50
CA THR A 56 -16.81 9.20 3.87
C THR A 56 -18.12 9.85 4.31
N ALA A 57 -18.06 10.89 5.16
CA ALA A 57 -19.23 11.64 5.59
C ALA A 57 -19.97 12.30 4.41
N ALA A 58 -19.22 12.94 3.49
CA ALA A 58 -19.80 13.53 2.28
C ALA A 58 -20.45 12.48 1.37
N ILE A 59 -19.86 11.29 1.26
CA ILE A 59 -20.41 10.17 0.49
C ILE A 59 -21.69 9.65 1.13
N PHE A 60 -21.71 9.50 2.46
CA PHE A 60 -22.92 9.11 3.19
C PHE A 60 -24.03 10.15 3.04
N ALA A 61 -23.70 11.44 3.04
CA ALA A 61 -24.65 12.51 2.77
C ALA A 61 -25.19 12.44 1.33
N LEU A 62 -24.32 12.18 0.34
CA LEU A 62 -24.72 12.00 -1.06
C LEU A 62 -25.58 10.73 -1.26
N ALA A 63 -25.27 9.66 -0.55
CA ALA A 63 -26.00 8.39 -0.56
C ALA A 63 -27.29 8.42 0.26
N TRP A 64 -27.55 9.50 1.01
CA TRP A 64 -28.70 9.62 1.88
C TRP A 64 -30.04 9.31 1.19
N PRO A 65 -30.33 9.82 -0.03
CA PRO A 65 -31.56 9.49 -0.74
C PRO A 65 -31.70 7.98 -1.04
N VAL A 66 -30.59 7.29 -1.29
CA VAL A 66 -30.56 5.85 -1.51
C VAL A 66 -30.92 5.12 -0.21
N PHE A 67 -30.32 5.52 0.92
CA PHE A 67 -30.66 4.96 2.22
C PHE A 67 -32.12 5.23 2.63
N THR A 68 -32.67 6.40 2.31
CA THR A 68 -34.09 6.69 2.57
C THR A 68 -35.00 5.81 1.72
N ARG A 69 -34.66 5.61 0.44
CA ARG A 69 -35.42 4.72 -0.46
C ARG A 69 -35.43 3.29 0.06
N MET A 70 -34.27 2.76 0.45
CA MET A 70 -34.16 1.41 1.04
C MET A 70 -35.01 1.27 2.31
N ARG A 71 -34.97 2.28 3.19
CA ARG A 71 -35.80 2.30 4.42
C ARG A 71 -37.28 2.24 4.08
N ASN A 72 -37.75 3.08 3.16
CA ASN A 72 -39.15 3.16 2.79
C ASN A 72 -39.63 1.88 2.08
N GLN A 73 -38.79 1.29 1.22
CA GLN A 73 -39.07 0.00 0.61
C GLN A 73 -39.20 -1.09 1.67
N ARG A 74 -38.27 -1.17 2.62
CA ARG A 74 -38.36 -2.16 3.71
C ARG A 74 -39.66 -2.02 4.52
N ILE A 75 -40.08 -0.79 4.83
CA ILE A 75 -41.35 -0.53 5.53
C ILE A 75 -42.53 -1.01 4.68
N TRP A 76 -42.51 -0.72 3.38
CA TRP A 76 -43.55 -1.15 2.45
C TRP A 76 -43.65 -2.68 2.36
N TYR A 77 -42.53 -3.36 2.11
CA TYR A 77 -42.47 -4.83 2.05
C TYR A 77 -42.95 -5.48 3.35
N HIS A 78 -42.62 -4.89 4.50
CA HIS A 78 -43.13 -5.37 5.77
C HIS A 78 -44.66 -5.20 5.89
N HIS A 79 -45.21 -4.12 5.33
CA HIS A 79 -46.65 -3.86 5.35
C HIS A 79 -47.43 -4.80 4.43
N VAL A 80 -46.85 -5.21 3.30
CA VAL A 80 -47.47 -6.17 2.36
C VAL A 80 -47.11 -7.63 2.65
N GLU A 81 -46.44 -7.91 3.78
CA GLU A 81 -45.99 -9.25 4.20
C GLU A 81 -45.06 -9.98 3.21
N ASP A 82 -44.53 -9.27 2.22
CA ASP A 82 -43.59 -9.83 1.23
C ASP A 82 -42.13 -9.79 1.73
N PRO A 83 -41.30 -10.77 1.33
CA PRO A 83 -39.89 -10.77 1.67
C PRO A 83 -39.16 -9.59 1.00
N TYR A 84 -38.46 -8.79 1.81
CA TYR A 84 -37.64 -7.69 1.30
C TYR A 84 -36.39 -8.20 0.58
N LEU A 85 -36.34 -8.04 -0.74
CA LEU A 85 -35.13 -8.24 -1.55
C LEU A 85 -34.23 -7.00 -1.45
N HIS A 86 -33.03 -7.20 -0.91
CA HIS A 86 -32.05 -6.14 -0.72
C HIS A 86 -31.39 -5.73 -2.05
N ASP A 87 -31.89 -4.66 -2.67
CA ASP A 87 -31.24 -4.06 -3.84
C ASP A 87 -30.12 -3.10 -3.41
N SER A 88 -28.86 -3.51 -3.62
CA SER A 88 -27.67 -2.72 -3.28
C SER A 88 -27.09 -1.92 -4.43
N THR A 89 -27.70 -1.96 -5.63
CA THR A 89 -27.14 -1.43 -6.88
C THR A 89 -26.76 0.06 -6.76
N GLY A 90 -27.64 0.88 -6.17
CA GLY A 90 -27.38 2.30 -5.97
C GLY A 90 -26.17 2.59 -5.06
N LEU A 91 -25.95 1.77 -4.03
CA LEU A 91 -24.80 1.91 -3.14
C LEU A 91 -23.50 1.44 -3.80
N VAL A 92 -23.56 0.37 -4.60
CA VAL A 92 -22.42 -0.11 -5.37
C VAL A 92 -21.94 0.96 -6.34
N LEU A 93 -22.85 1.64 -7.03
CA LEU A 93 -22.50 2.72 -7.97
C LEU A 93 -21.83 3.88 -7.24
N VAL A 94 -22.39 4.32 -6.10
CA VAL A 94 -21.76 5.38 -5.26
C VAL A 94 -20.37 4.95 -4.78
N ALA A 95 -20.19 3.70 -4.36
CA ALA A 95 -18.90 3.17 -3.94
C ALA A 95 -17.88 3.15 -5.10
N LEU A 96 -18.30 2.74 -6.29
CA LEU A 96 -17.44 2.73 -7.49
C LEU A 96 -17.02 4.14 -7.91
N CYS A 97 -17.95 5.10 -7.89
CA CYS A 97 -17.65 6.50 -8.23
C CYS A 97 -16.71 7.17 -7.24
N THR A 98 -16.68 6.72 -5.98
CA THR A 98 -15.90 7.33 -4.90
C THR A 98 -14.57 6.62 -4.65
N LEU A 99 -14.44 5.37 -5.10
CA LEU A 99 -13.20 4.59 -5.03
C LEU A 99 -11.95 5.34 -5.54
N PRO A 100 -11.97 6.05 -6.70
CA PRO A 100 -10.81 6.80 -7.18
C PRO A 100 -10.29 7.83 -6.18
N LEU A 101 -11.18 8.47 -5.41
CA LEU A 101 -10.80 9.48 -4.41
C LEU A 101 -10.03 8.84 -3.24
N PHE A 102 -10.48 7.69 -2.76
CA PHE A 102 -9.79 6.94 -1.71
C PHE A 102 -8.44 6.40 -2.21
N LEU A 103 -8.36 5.93 -3.46
CA LEU A 103 -7.10 5.49 -4.07
C LEU A 103 -6.11 6.65 -4.22
N LEU A 104 -6.59 7.83 -4.63
CA LEU A 104 -5.78 9.04 -4.71
C LEU A 104 -5.24 9.44 -3.34
N LEU A 105 -6.10 9.45 -2.32
CA LEU A 105 -5.70 9.76 -0.94
C LEU A 105 -4.63 8.78 -0.42
N LEU A 106 -4.83 7.48 -0.65
CA LEU A 106 -3.87 6.45 -0.29
C LEU A 106 -2.53 6.64 -1.01
N GLY A 107 -2.56 7.00 -2.30
CA GLY A 107 -1.38 7.29 -3.11
C GLY A 107 -0.60 8.50 -2.59
N ILE A 108 -1.30 9.60 -2.27
CA ILE A 108 -0.69 10.82 -1.71
C ILE A 108 -0.06 10.54 -0.34
N GLY A 109 -0.79 9.87 0.56
CA GLY A 109 -0.28 9.51 1.88
C GLY A 109 0.95 8.61 1.82
N SER A 110 0.91 7.59 0.95
CA SER A 110 2.04 6.69 0.70
C SER A 110 3.24 7.43 0.12
N ALA A 111 3.04 8.31 -0.87
CA ALA A 111 4.11 9.11 -1.46
C ALA A 111 4.75 10.05 -0.44
N ALA A 112 3.94 10.74 0.37
CA ALA A 112 4.44 11.61 1.43
C ALA A 112 5.33 10.83 2.41
N LEU A 113 4.84 9.70 2.93
CA LEU A 113 5.61 8.88 3.87
C LEU A 113 6.87 8.29 3.26
N GLN A 114 6.79 7.79 2.02
CA GLN A 114 7.95 7.25 1.30
C GLN A 114 9.03 8.32 1.12
N THR A 115 8.66 9.56 0.76
CA THR A 115 9.65 10.64 0.61
C THR A 115 10.33 11.00 1.93
N VAL A 116 9.60 11.01 3.05
CA VAL A 116 10.16 11.26 4.38
C VAL A 116 11.10 10.14 4.79
N CYS A 117 10.70 8.87 4.60
CA CYS A 117 11.52 7.70 4.95
C CYS A 117 12.80 7.64 4.12
N SER A 118 12.72 7.83 2.80
CA SER A 118 13.89 7.86 1.91
C SER A 118 14.85 8.99 2.28
N ARG A 119 14.36 10.15 2.70
CA ARG A 119 15.23 11.25 3.18
C ARG A 119 15.95 10.90 4.48
N ALA A 120 15.26 10.29 5.44
CA ALA A 120 15.90 9.87 6.70
C ALA A 120 17.04 8.87 6.46
N VAL A 121 16.88 7.98 5.48
CA VAL A 121 17.94 7.06 5.03
C VAL A 121 19.09 7.82 4.37
N ALA A 122 18.78 8.73 3.43
CA ALA A 122 19.79 9.54 2.73
C ALA A 122 20.59 10.46 3.68
N SER A 123 19.95 11.08 4.68
CA SER A 123 20.65 11.90 5.68
C SER A 123 21.60 11.09 6.56
N GLY A 124 21.26 9.83 6.83
CA GLY A 124 22.17 8.89 7.51
C GLY A 124 23.43 8.60 6.70
N ALA A 125 23.29 8.50 5.38
CA ALA A 125 24.42 8.31 4.45
C ALA A 125 25.23 9.61 4.23
N GLN A 126 24.58 10.77 4.15
CA GLN A 126 25.25 12.07 3.94
C GLN A 126 25.96 12.62 5.17
N ALA A 127 25.53 12.29 6.39
CA ALA A 127 26.30 12.58 7.60
C ALA A 127 27.70 11.93 7.60
N LEU A 128 27.95 10.96 6.70
CA LEU A 128 29.26 10.34 6.47
C LEU A 128 30.03 10.96 5.29
N SER A 129 29.45 11.88 4.51
CA SER A 129 30.07 12.42 3.28
C SER A 129 29.98 13.95 3.10
N GLY A 130 29.64 14.70 4.16
CA GLY A 130 29.89 16.15 4.23
C GLY A 130 29.46 16.95 2.99
N GLY A 131 28.15 17.08 2.73
CA GLY A 131 27.67 17.86 1.59
C GLY A 131 26.25 18.37 1.80
N ASP A 132 26.12 19.69 1.93
CA ASP A 132 24.89 20.42 2.22
C ASP A 132 24.10 20.70 0.92
N ARG A 133 22.91 20.11 0.80
CA ARG A 133 21.94 20.37 -0.29
C ARG A 133 20.53 20.10 0.21
N SER A 134 20.02 20.98 1.07
CA SER A 134 18.73 20.75 1.74
C SER A 134 17.93 22.04 1.88
N ARG A 135 16.93 22.25 1.02
CA ARG A 135 15.59 22.78 1.37
C ARG A 135 14.67 23.01 0.17
N ALA A 136 15.18 23.41 -1.00
CA ALA A 136 14.34 23.76 -2.16
C ALA A 136 13.74 22.56 -2.93
N ALA A 137 14.24 21.33 -2.74
CA ALA A 137 13.83 20.16 -3.52
C ALA A 137 12.57 19.41 -2.98
N ALA A 138 11.91 19.96 -1.95
CA ALA A 138 10.94 19.21 -1.17
C ALA A 138 9.61 18.87 -1.88
N PRO A 139 8.91 19.84 -2.51
CA PRO A 139 7.66 19.55 -3.25
C PRO A 139 7.92 18.92 -4.62
N ALA A 140 9.07 19.19 -5.25
CA ALA A 140 9.42 18.68 -6.58
C ALA A 140 9.54 17.14 -6.63
N ARG A 141 9.83 16.49 -5.49
CA ARG A 141 10.03 15.02 -5.40
C ARG A 141 8.76 14.23 -5.09
N LEU A 142 7.65 14.87 -4.68
CA LEU A 142 6.40 14.17 -4.40
C LEU A 142 5.71 13.71 -5.69
N ARG A 143 5.68 14.58 -6.71
CA ARG A 143 5.11 14.29 -8.04
C ARG A 143 5.68 13.02 -8.70
N PRO A 144 7.01 12.83 -8.80
CA PRO A 144 7.56 11.62 -9.41
C PRO A 144 7.26 10.36 -8.58
N VAL A 145 7.23 10.44 -7.24
CA VAL A 145 6.87 9.30 -6.38
C VAL A 145 5.39 8.93 -6.56
N LEU A 146 4.50 9.92 -6.59
CA LEU A 146 3.08 9.70 -6.87
C LEU A 146 2.88 9.10 -8.27
N ALA A 147 3.58 9.62 -9.28
CA ALA A 147 3.54 9.08 -10.64
C ALA A 147 4.04 7.64 -10.73
N VAL A 148 4.99 7.23 -9.89
CA VAL A 148 5.42 5.83 -9.78
C VAL A 148 4.35 4.98 -9.10
N TYR A 149 3.69 5.45 -8.05
CA TYR A 149 2.59 4.72 -7.41
C TYR A 149 1.41 4.55 -8.37
N THR A 150 1.03 5.58 -9.13
CA THR A 150 -0.05 5.49 -10.12
C THR A 150 0.32 4.53 -11.24
N LEU A 151 1.53 4.65 -11.81
CA LEU A 151 1.97 3.77 -12.90
C LEU A 151 2.11 2.31 -12.43
N ARG A 152 2.67 2.07 -11.25
CA ARG A 152 2.73 0.73 -10.65
C ARG A 152 1.33 0.17 -10.39
N GLY A 153 0.41 0.99 -9.87
CA GLY A 153 -0.98 0.61 -9.67
C GLY A 153 -1.63 0.20 -10.99
N LEU A 154 -1.51 1.04 -12.01
CA LEU A 154 -2.11 0.83 -13.33
C LEU A 154 -1.54 -0.40 -14.05
N ILE A 155 -0.27 -0.75 -13.83
CA ILE A 155 0.30 -1.97 -14.43
C ILE A 155 -0.16 -3.22 -13.66
N VAL A 156 -0.21 -3.15 -12.33
CA VAL A 156 -0.36 -4.34 -11.48
C VAL A 156 -1.81 -4.69 -11.15
N TRP A 157 -2.65 -3.70 -10.89
CA TRP A 157 -4.01 -3.91 -10.38
C TRP A 157 -5.03 -4.35 -11.44
N PRO A 158 -5.09 -3.78 -12.66
CA PRO A 158 -6.09 -4.20 -13.63
C PRO A 158 -5.77 -5.56 -14.23
N PHE A 159 -4.51 -6.02 -14.17
CA PHE A 159 -4.09 -7.26 -14.82
C PHE A 159 -4.85 -8.50 -14.32
N PRO A 160 -4.91 -8.83 -13.00
CA PRO A 160 -5.70 -9.96 -12.52
C PRO A 160 -7.20 -9.80 -12.74
N LEU A 161 -7.71 -8.56 -12.67
CA LEU A 161 -9.14 -8.28 -12.87
C LEU A 161 -9.56 -8.53 -14.32
N LEU A 162 -8.78 -8.05 -15.29
CA LEU A 162 -9.02 -8.29 -16.70
C LEU A 162 -8.94 -9.77 -17.04
N VAL A 163 -7.93 -10.48 -16.53
CA VAL A 163 -7.83 -11.94 -16.73
C VAL A 163 -9.01 -12.66 -16.10
N GLY A 164 -9.46 -12.26 -14.91
CA GLY A 164 -10.64 -12.83 -14.26
C GLY A 164 -11.94 -12.62 -15.05
N VAL A 165 -12.15 -11.41 -15.59
CA VAL A 165 -13.33 -11.10 -16.44
C VAL A 165 -13.29 -11.91 -17.73
N VAL A 166 -12.14 -11.98 -18.40
CA VAL A 166 -11.97 -12.75 -19.63
C VAL A 166 -12.16 -14.25 -19.36
N ALA A 167 -11.55 -14.78 -18.30
CA ALA A 167 -11.74 -16.18 -17.90
C ALA A 167 -13.22 -16.47 -17.66
N ASN A 168 -13.91 -15.65 -16.86
CA ASN A 168 -15.34 -15.81 -16.58
C ASN A 168 -16.22 -15.71 -17.84
N SER A 169 -15.85 -14.88 -18.81
CA SER A 169 -16.57 -14.79 -20.09
C SER A 169 -16.39 -16.02 -20.98
N LEU A 170 -15.25 -16.70 -20.88
CA LEU A 170 -14.90 -17.87 -21.70
C LEU A 170 -15.30 -19.20 -21.05
N THR A 171 -15.30 -19.27 -19.71
CA THR A 171 -15.79 -20.43 -18.93
C THR A 171 -17.29 -20.35 -18.65
N GLY A 172 -17.90 -19.18 -18.86
CA GLY A 172 -19.34 -18.93 -18.84
C GLY A 172 -19.97 -18.73 -17.46
N THR A 173 -21.10 -18.00 -17.44
CA THR A 173 -22.07 -17.94 -16.31
C THR A 173 -23.54 -17.91 -16.78
N GLN A 174 -23.84 -18.19 -18.05
CA GLN A 174 -25.18 -17.97 -18.61
C GLN A 174 -25.77 -19.24 -19.22
N LEU A 175 -27.05 -19.49 -18.90
CA LEU A 175 -27.83 -20.64 -19.31
C LEU A 175 -28.10 -20.73 -20.83
N ASP A 176 -27.90 -19.66 -21.62
CA ASP A 176 -28.49 -19.56 -22.97
C ASP A 176 -27.55 -19.02 -24.08
N THR A 177 -26.23 -19.22 -24.00
CA THR A 177 -25.32 -18.91 -25.13
C THR A 177 -24.51 -20.13 -25.58
N PRO A 178 -24.25 -20.28 -26.91
CA PRO A 178 -23.69 -21.49 -27.48
C PRO A 178 -22.22 -21.67 -27.10
N GLU A 179 -22.00 -22.69 -26.27
CA GLU A 179 -20.75 -23.40 -25.95
C GLU A 179 -19.61 -22.62 -25.27
N PRO A 180 -19.71 -22.38 -23.94
CA PRO A 180 -18.51 -22.22 -23.12
C PRO A 180 -17.56 -23.41 -23.30
N LEU A 181 -16.25 -23.19 -23.16
CA LEU A 181 -15.20 -24.22 -23.25
C LEU A 181 -15.64 -25.51 -22.55
N GLU A 182 -15.61 -26.64 -23.28
CA GLU A 182 -16.10 -27.93 -22.77
C GLU A 182 -15.43 -28.27 -21.43
N ARG A 183 -16.25 -28.46 -20.39
CA ARG A 183 -15.76 -28.80 -19.04
C ARG A 183 -15.01 -30.12 -19.10
N GLY A 184 -13.77 -30.12 -18.59
CA GLY A 184 -12.88 -31.29 -18.63
C GLY A 184 -11.91 -31.30 -19.82
N SER A 185 -12.08 -30.41 -20.80
CA SER A 185 -11.08 -30.18 -21.84
C SER A 185 -9.86 -29.43 -21.28
N TRP A 186 -8.66 -29.74 -21.79
CA TRP A 186 -7.42 -29.05 -21.41
C TRP A 186 -7.51 -27.51 -21.53
N PRO A 187 -8.13 -26.95 -22.59
CA PRO A 187 -8.36 -25.53 -22.73
C PRO A 187 -9.23 -24.92 -21.61
N HIS A 188 -10.26 -25.63 -21.15
CA HIS A 188 -11.09 -25.18 -20.02
C HIS A 188 -10.26 -25.04 -18.74
N THR A 189 -9.48 -26.07 -18.41
CA THR A 189 -8.65 -26.10 -17.19
C THR A 189 -7.60 -24.99 -17.19
N LEU A 190 -7.00 -24.67 -18.34
CA LEU A 190 -6.07 -23.56 -18.48
C LEU A 190 -6.74 -22.20 -18.23
N VAL A 191 -7.92 -21.98 -18.81
CA VAL A 191 -8.64 -20.71 -18.68
C VAL A 191 -9.15 -20.55 -17.25
N GLU A 192 -9.63 -21.61 -16.62
CA GLU A 192 -10.03 -21.63 -15.21
C GLU A 192 -8.84 -21.31 -14.27
N ALA A 193 -7.64 -21.84 -14.57
CA ALA A 193 -6.44 -21.57 -13.79
C ALA A 193 -5.81 -20.18 -14.07
N SER A 194 -6.19 -19.52 -15.17
CA SER A 194 -5.58 -18.27 -15.62
C SER A 194 -5.65 -17.10 -14.61
N PRO A 195 -6.71 -16.90 -13.80
CA PRO A 195 -6.75 -15.84 -12.79
C PRO A 195 -5.73 -16.07 -11.67
N ALA A 196 -5.49 -17.34 -11.30
CA ALA A 196 -4.47 -17.70 -10.31
C ALA A 196 -3.06 -17.38 -10.83
N VAL A 197 -2.78 -17.75 -12.09
CA VAL A 197 -1.51 -17.41 -12.76
C VAL A 197 -1.35 -15.88 -12.87
N ALA A 198 -2.42 -15.16 -13.19
CA ALA A 198 -2.40 -13.71 -13.28
C ALA A 198 -2.13 -13.04 -11.92
N MET A 199 -2.67 -13.60 -10.83
CA MET A 199 -2.37 -13.16 -9.47
C MET A 199 -0.89 -13.38 -9.14
N VAL A 200 -0.32 -14.54 -9.48
CA VAL A 200 1.11 -14.82 -9.28
C VAL A 200 1.97 -13.83 -10.06
N ALA A 201 1.65 -13.58 -11.33
CA ALA A 201 2.34 -12.60 -12.15
C ALA A 201 2.23 -11.18 -11.58
N ALA A 202 1.06 -10.78 -11.08
CA ALA A 202 0.89 -9.49 -10.42
C ALA A 202 1.72 -9.38 -9.12
N VAL A 203 1.84 -10.45 -8.34
CA VAL A 203 2.73 -10.49 -7.17
C VAL A 203 4.20 -10.35 -7.58
N LEU A 204 4.65 -11.09 -8.59
CA LEU A 204 6.02 -10.96 -9.12
C LEU A 204 6.30 -9.54 -9.62
N LEU A 205 5.34 -8.93 -10.32
CA LEU A 205 5.44 -7.57 -10.80
C LEU A 205 5.45 -6.55 -9.65
N ARG A 206 4.68 -6.78 -8.57
CA ARG A 206 4.74 -5.98 -7.34
C ARG A 206 6.12 -6.04 -6.70
N LEU A 207 6.75 -7.22 -6.67
CA LEU A 207 8.09 -7.42 -6.11
C LEU A 207 9.14 -6.75 -6.98
N ALA A 208 9.10 -6.94 -8.30
CA ALA A 208 10.04 -6.34 -9.24
C ALA A 208 10.03 -4.81 -9.22
N LEU A 209 8.87 -4.22 -8.93
CA LEU A 209 8.66 -2.77 -8.87
C LEU A 209 8.68 -2.21 -7.43
N ALA A 210 9.04 -3.01 -6.42
CA ALA A 210 8.99 -2.61 -5.02
C ALA A 210 9.98 -1.48 -4.66
N LEU A 211 11.11 -1.38 -5.38
CA LEU A 211 12.15 -0.37 -5.14
C LEU A 211 11.91 0.94 -5.92
N ALA A 212 10.97 0.96 -6.87
CA ALA A 212 10.71 2.12 -7.72
C ALA A 212 10.30 3.38 -6.94
N PRO A 213 9.46 3.32 -5.89
CA PRO A 213 9.13 4.50 -5.09
C PRO A 213 10.34 5.10 -4.37
N ALA A 214 11.26 4.26 -3.89
CA ALA A 214 12.51 4.71 -3.28
C ALA A 214 13.43 5.37 -4.33
N ALA A 215 13.54 4.77 -5.51
CA ALA A 215 14.32 5.32 -6.63
C ALA A 215 13.79 6.69 -7.11
N ALA A 216 12.46 6.88 -7.13
CA ALA A 216 11.84 8.15 -7.45
C ALA A 216 12.04 9.21 -6.34
N ALA A 217 12.04 8.80 -5.07
CA ALA A 217 12.34 9.68 -3.95
C ALA A 217 13.80 10.19 -4.00
N ASP A 218 14.72 9.38 -4.52
CA ASP A 218 16.12 9.77 -4.80
C ASP A 218 16.26 10.78 -5.94
N GLY A 219 15.19 11.02 -6.72
CA GLY A 219 15.13 12.06 -7.75
C GLY A 219 15.08 11.53 -9.19
N LEU A 220 14.94 10.21 -9.40
CA LEU A 220 14.75 9.65 -10.73
C LEU A 220 13.34 9.94 -11.26
N GLY A 221 13.24 10.19 -12.57
CA GLY A 221 11.94 10.27 -13.25
C GLY A 221 11.20 8.92 -13.20
N PRO A 222 9.86 8.91 -13.34
CA PRO A 222 9.03 7.73 -13.04
C PRO A 222 9.39 6.51 -13.88
N ARG A 223 9.60 6.67 -15.20
CA ARG A 223 10.02 5.58 -16.08
C ARG A 223 11.43 5.07 -15.76
N ALA A 224 12.35 5.97 -15.42
CA ALA A 224 13.71 5.59 -15.05
C ALA A 224 13.74 4.84 -13.71
N ALA A 225 12.92 5.25 -12.75
CA ALA A 225 12.75 4.59 -11.46
C ALA A 225 12.22 3.15 -11.60
N LEU A 226 11.22 2.93 -12.48
CA LEU A 226 10.71 1.59 -12.77
C LEU A 226 11.76 0.69 -13.43
N ARG A 227 12.44 1.17 -14.47
CA ARG A 227 13.53 0.42 -15.13
C ARG A 227 14.64 0.06 -14.16
N ARG A 228 15.01 1.00 -13.29
CA ARG A 228 16.05 0.78 -12.27
C ARG A 228 15.61 -0.26 -11.25
N SER A 229 14.37 -0.17 -10.75
CA SER A 229 13.80 -1.20 -9.86
C SER A 229 13.89 -2.57 -10.50
N TRP A 230 13.38 -2.69 -11.73
CA TRP A 230 13.40 -3.93 -12.51
C TRP A 230 14.80 -4.53 -12.63
N SER A 231 15.78 -3.71 -13.03
CA SER A 231 17.17 -4.16 -13.17
C SER A 231 17.79 -4.66 -11.87
N LEU A 232 17.44 -4.04 -10.73
CA LEU A 232 18.00 -4.41 -9.44
C LEU A 232 17.36 -5.70 -8.90
N THR A 233 16.04 -5.85 -9.09
CA THR A 233 15.30 -7.03 -8.65
C THR A 233 15.58 -8.27 -9.50
N TRP A 234 15.93 -8.11 -10.78
CA TRP A 234 16.20 -9.24 -11.68
C TRP A 234 17.56 -9.91 -11.44
N THR A 235 18.44 -9.32 -10.63
CA THR A 235 19.67 -9.98 -10.19
C THR A 235 19.34 -11.08 -9.18
N ARG A 236 19.98 -12.26 -9.25
CA ARG A 236 19.75 -13.36 -8.29
C ARG A 236 19.82 -12.90 -6.83
N ALA A 237 20.83 -12.08 -6.49
CA ALA A 237 21.00 -11.56 -5.15
C ALA A 237 19.97 -10.46 -4.78
N GLY A 238 19.55 -9.63 -5.74
CA GLY A 238 18.57 -8.57 -5.52
C GLY A 238 17.16 -9.13 -5.33
N GLY A 239 16.74 -10.07 -6.18
CA GLY A 239 15.44 -10.74 -6.08
C GLY A 239 15.27 -11.47 -4.75
N VAL A 240 16.26 -12.26 -4.34
CA VAL A 240 16.23 -12.97 -3.04
C VAL A 240 16.14 -11.99 -1.87
N ARG A 241 16.90 -10.89 -1.89
CA ARG A 241 16.86 -9.89 -0.81
C ARG A 241 15.54 -9.13 -0.74
N VAL A 242 14.95 -8.80 -1.89
CA VAL A 242 13.62 -8.17 -1.96
C VAL A 242 12.55 -9.13 -1.44
N LEU A 243 12.59 -10.41 -1.84
CA LEU A 243 11.66 -11.42 -1.37
C LEU A 243 11.79 -11.67 0.14
N ALA A 244 13.02 -11.87 0.62
CA ALA A 244 13.32 -12.10 2.03
C ALA A 244 12.90 -10.92 2.93
N LEU A 245 12.82 -9.70 2.38
CA LEU A 245 12.33 -8.54 3.10
C LEU A 245 10.81 -8.37 2.96
N ALA A 246 10.28 -8.53 1.75
CA ALA A 246 8.86 -8.30 1.44
C ALA A 246 7.95 -9.30 2.14
N LEU A 247 8.34 -10.58 2.20
CA LEU A 247 7.52 -11.66 2.75
C LEU A 247 7.24 -11.51 4.26
N PRO A 248 8.24 -11.30 5.15
CA PRO A 248 7.97 -11.08 6.56
C PRO A 248 7.23 -9.76 6.82
N LEU A 249 7.51 -8.71 6.05
CA LEU A 249 6.78 -7.45 6.16
C LEU A 249 5.32 -7.59 5.74
N ALA A 250 5.04 -8.34 4.66
CA ALA A 250 3.69 -8.65 4.23
C ALA A 250 2.96 -9.47 5.29
N ALA A 251 3.60 -10.53 5.82
CA ALA A 251 3.04 -11.33 6.90
C ALA A 251 2.73 -10.49 8.16
N LEU A 252 3.63 -9.58 8.55
CA LEU A 252 3.42 -8.65 9.65
C LEU A 252 2.23 -7.73 9.38
N THR A 253 2.17 -7.11 8.19
CA THR A 253 1.07 -6.19 7.83
C THR A 253 -0.28 -6.91 7.80
N ALA A 254 -0.34 -8.12 7.25
CA ALA A 254 -1.55 -8.93 7.22
C ALA A 254 -1.95 -9.41 8.62
N GLY A 255 -1.00 -9.80 9.45
CA GLY A 255 -1.23 -10.19 10.84
C GLY A 255 -1.78 -9.04 11.68
N VAL A 256 -1.18 -7.85 11.58
CA VAL A 256 -1.67 -6.64 12.27
C VAL A 256 -3.06 -6.27 11.76
N LEU A 257 -3.28 -6.24 10.43
CA LEU A 257 -4.59 -5.94 9.86
C LEU A 257 -5.65 -6.92 10.37
N ARG A 258 -5.35 -8.23 10.34
CA ARG A 258 -6.25 -9.27 10.84
C ARG A 258 -6.55 -9.07 12.33
N LEU A 259 -5.54 -8.82 13.15
CA LEU A 259 -5.71 -8.57 14.58
C LEU A 259 -6.64 -7.37 14.82
N VAL A 260 -6.40 -6.26 14.12
CA VAL A 260 -7.22 -5.06 14.31
C VAL A 260 -8.64 -5.27 13.80
N VAL A 261 -8.83 -5.94 12.66
CA VAL A 261 -10.16 -6.29 12.15
C VAL A 261 -10.90 -7.18 13.14
N GLN A 262 -10.23 -8.16 13.76
CA GLN A 262 -10.83 -9.03 14.77
C GLN A 262 -11.20 -8.26 16.05
N LEU A 263 -10.33 -7.36 16.53
CA LEU A 263 -10.62 -6.46 17.65
C LEU A 263 -11.76 -5.48 17.34
N ALA A 264 -11.97 -5.16 16.07
CA ALA A 264 -13.01 -4.26 15.58
C ALA A 264 -14.40 -4.92 15.45
N LEU A 265 -14.48 -6.25 15.30
CA LEU A 265 -15.77 -6.96 15.21
C LEU A 265 -16.72 -6.69 16.37
N PRO A 266 -16.28 -6.75 17.66
CA PRO A 266 -17.19 -6.50 18.79
C PRO A 266 -17.67 -5.05 18.87
N LEU A 267 -16.99 -4.11 18.20
CA LEU A 267 -17.40 -2.69 18.16
C LEU A 267 -18.52 -2.42 17.15
N ARG A 268 -18.71 -3.30 16.15
CA ARG A 268 -19.74 -3.14 15.12
C ARG A 268 -21.17 -2.96 15.66
N PRO A 269 -21.67 -3.80 16.60
CA PRO A 269 -23.03 -3.63 17.11
C PRO A 269 -23.20 -2.32 17.88
N LEU A 270 -22.16 -1.87 18.60
CA LEU A 270 -22.17 -0.65 19.39
C LEU A 270 -22.18 0.60 18.51
N VAL A 271 -21.33 0.63 17.48
CA VAL A 271 -21.31 1.72 16.49
C VAL A 271 -22.64 1.78 15.75
N ARG A 272 -23.17 0.61 15.34
CA ARG A 272 -24.48 0.52 14.67
C ARG A 272 -25.59 1.07 15.56
N SER A 273 -25.69 0.66 16.83
CA SER A 273 -26.79 1.08 17.70
C SER A 273 -26.80 2.59 17.94
N LEU A 274 -25.62 3.19 18.18
CA LEU A 274 -25.48 4.62 18.37
C LEU A 274 -25.88 5.41 17.11
N LEU A 275 -25.42 4.95 15.93
CA LEU A 275 -25.75 5.60 14.67
C LEU A 275 -27.22 5.42 14.29
N GLU A 276 -27.80 4.27 14.58
CA GLU A 276 -29.22 4.01 14.31
C GLU A 276 -30.11 4.94 15.15
N GLN A 277 -29.80 5.10 16.44
CA GLN A 277 -30.49 6.05 17.32
C GLN A 277 -30.34 7.49 16.83
N ALA A 278 -29.14 7.89 16.39
CA ALA A 278 -28.88 9.25 15.93
C ALA A 278 -29.48 9.58 14.55
N THR A 279 -29.54 8.60 13.64
CA THR A 279 -29.92 8.84 12.23
C THR A 279 -31.33 8.37 11.88
N GLY A 280 -31.95 7.52 12.71
CA GLY A 280 -33.25 6.89 12.42
C GLY A 280 -33.24 6.05 11.14
N ASN A 281 -32.06 5.64 10.66
CA ASN A 281 -31.89 4.88 9.43
C ASN A 281 -30.97 3.68 9.64
N PHE A 282 -31.59 2.51 9.77
CA PHE A 282 -30.92 1.22 9.95
C PHE A 282 -29.85 0.95 8.88
N PHE A 283 -30.11 1.25 7.60
CA PHE A 283 -29.18 0.94 6.51
C PHE A 283 -27.92 1.79 6.60
N ALA A 284 -28.06 3.10 6.83
CA ALA A 284 -26.91 3.99 7.02
C ALA A 284 -26.07 3.56 8.24
N ALA A 285 -26.73 3.26 9.36
CA ALA A 285 -26.07 2.79 10.58
C ALA A 285 -25.37 1.43 10.39
N TYR A 286 -25.97 0.51 9.63
CA TYR A 286 -25.41 -0.80 9.32
C TYR A 286 -24.10 -0.68 8.51
N TYR A 287 -24.11 0.07 7.41
CA TYR A 287 -22.93 0.23 6.57
C TYR A 287 -21.82 1.04 7.28
N ALA A 288 -22.18 2.08 8.03
CA ALA A 288 -21.22 2.83 8.83
C ALA A 288 -20.60 1.97 9.95
N GLY A 289 -21.40 1.12 10.60
CA GLY A 289 -20.93 0.16 11.62
C GLY A 289 -19.96 -0.89 11.08
N ILE A 290 -20.05 -1.25 9.80
CA ILE A 290 -19.07 -2.14 9.14
C ILE A 290 -17.81 -1.38 8.74
N LEU A 291 -17.96 -0.19 8.14
CA LEU A 291 -16.84 0.54 7.53
C LEU A 291 -15.95 1.23 8.56
N ALA A 292 -16.52 1.89 9.58
CA ALA A 292 -15.72 2.70 10.51
C ALA A 292 -14.63 1.88 11.23
N PRO A 293 -14.91 0.68 11.79
CA PRO A 293 -13.87 -0.11 12.44
C PRO A 293 -12.80 -0.63 11.47
N VAL A 294 -13.18 -0.94 10.22
CA VAL A 294 -12.24 -1.37 9.16
C VAL A 294 -11.32 -0.22 8.77
N ILE A 295 -11.87 0.99 8.57
CA ILE A 295 -11.10 2.19 8.21
C ILE A 295 -10.10 2.54 9.32
N VAL A 296 -10.55 2.56 10.58
CA VAL A 296 -9.66 2.77 11.74
C VAL A 296 -8.55 1.71 11.75
N GLY A 297 -8.91 0.45 11.51
CA GLY A 297 -7.94 -0.63 11.45
C GLY A 297 -6.87 -0.48 10.37
N ILE A 298 -7.27 -0.06 9.18
CA ILE A 298 -6.36 0.25 8.08
C ILE A 298 -5.43 1.42 8.45
N LEU A 299 -5.96 2.49 9.05
CA LEU A 299 -5.16 3.65 9.44
C LEU A 299 -4.12 3.31 10.53
N VAL A 300 -4.53 2.55 11.55
CA VAL A 300 -3.63 2.09 12.62
C VAL A 300 -2.55 1.16 12.06
N THR A 301 -2.95 0.20 11.22
CA THR A 301 -2.02 -0.72 10.57
C THR A 301 -1.02 0.05 9.70
N ALA A 302 -1.49 1.02 8.93
CA ALA A 302 -0.66 1.86 8.09
C ALA A 302 0.34 2.69 8.92
N ALA A 303 -0.12 3.34 9.98
CA ALA A 303 0.75 4.13 10.87
C ALA A 303 1.85 3.29 11.51
N ALA A 304 1.53 2.04 11.88
CA ALA A 304 2.49 1.13 12.52
C ALA A 304 3.50 0.52 11.52
N THR A 305 3.03 0.14 10.33
CA THR A 305 3.81 -0.71 9.42
C THR A 305 4.48 0.05 8.28
N LEU A 306 3.90 1.15 7.80
CA LEU A 306 4.45 1.91 6.66
C LEU A 306 5.83 2.52 6.94
N PRO A 307 6.11 3.11 8.13
CA PRO A 307 7.43 3.65 8.40
C PRO A 307 8.52 2.58 8.37
N LEU A 308 8.23 1.39 8.91
CA LEU A 308 9.16 0.26 8.89
C LEU A 308 9.39 -0.25 7.46
N THR A 309 8.31 -0.45 6.70
CA THR A 309 8.41 -0.97 5.33
C THR A 309 9.13 0.01 4.40
N PHE A 310 8.75 1.28 4.40
CA PHE A 310 9.34 2.29 3.52
C PHE A 310 10.80 2.57 3.85
N THR A 311 11.19 2.58 5.13
CA THR A 311 12.60 2.70 5.51
C THR A 311 13.40 1.47 5.10
N ALA A 312 12.86 0.25 5.27
CA ALA A 312 13.54 -0.97 4.87
C ALA A 312 13.75 -1.09 3.34
N PHE A 313 12.76 -0.69 2.54
CA PHE A 313 12.92 -0.66 1.09
C PHE A 313 13.87 0.45 0.62
N ALA A 314 13.88 1.60 1.30
CA ALA A 314 14.84 2.67 1.01
C ALA A 314 16.28 2.26 1.35
N THR A 315 16.53 1.61 2.50
CA THR A 315 17.87 1.09 2.85
C THR A 315 18.31 -0.03 1.91
N LEU A 316 17.39 -0.90 1.49
CA LEU A 316 17.68 -1.94 0.48
C LEU A 316 18.06 -1.32 -0.87
N HIS A 317 17.33 -0.29 -1.31
CA HIS A 317 17.62 0.42 -2.56
C HIS A 317 19.04 1.00 -2.55
N ASP A 318 19.42 1.71 -1.49
CA ASP A 318 20.74 2.34 -1.36
C ASP A 318 21.89 1.31 -1.37
N ARG A 319 21.70 0.17 -0.69
CA ARG A 319 22.66 -0.95 -0.69
C ARG A 319 22.82 -1.63 -2.05
N LEU A 320 21.72 -1.81 -2.79
CA LEU A 320 21.76 -2.43 -4.11
C LEU A 320 22.29 -1.45 -5.18
N ARG A 321 22.18 -0.14 -4.94
CA ARG A 321 22.74 0.90 -5.81
C ARG A 321 24.25 1.06 -5.64
N SER A 322 24.76 0.91 -4.42
CA SER A 322 26.19 1.06 -4.13
C SER A 322 26.99 -0.06 -4.82
N PRO A 323 27.87 0.25 -5.78
CA PRO A 323 28.71 -0.76 -6.38
C PRO A 323 29.57 -1.39 -5.28
N ARG A 324 29.60 -2.72 -5.25
CA ARG A 324 30.63 -3.47 -4.54
C ARG A 324 31.97 -2.96 -5.06
N THR A 325 32.65 -2.10 -4.30
CA THR A 325 34.11 -2.11 -4.28
C THR A 325 34.50 -3.35 -3.50
N ALA A 326 34.34 -4.51 -4.14
CA ALA A 326 34.99 -5.75 -3.77
C ALA A 326 36.00 -5.99 -4.89
N SER A 327 37.13 -5.31 -4.77
CA SER A 327 38.42 -5.86 -5.14
C SER A 327 38.73 -7.00 -4.19
#